data_AF-K0S7C2-F1
#
_entry.id   AF-K0S7C2-F1
#
_cell.length_a   1.000
_cell.length_b   1.000
_cell.length_c   1.000
_cell.angle_alpha   90.00
_cell.angle_beta   90.00
_cell.angle_gamma   90.00
#
_symmetry.space_group_name_H-M   'P 1'
#
loop_
_entity.id
_entity.type
_entity.pdbx_description
1 polymer ?
#
loop_
_entity_poly.entity_id
_entity_poly.type
_entity_poly.pdbx_seq_one_letter_code
_entity_poly.pdbx_strand_id
1 'polypeptide(L)'
;MGSTTFALILLSLISCNRNTFTAAGGLDEGERLGEYYKRGHTWPPKDEEFVPPSDGWRRIMRRRLAQVRRIEDSGDMYNGWVATVHCALTARNFTEYGWAVTRAPQ
;
A
#
# COMPACT_ATOMS: atom_id res chain seq x y z
N MET A 1 56.34 -13.67 27.56
CA MET A 1 55.92 -12.55 26.69
C MET A 1 54.66 -12.94 25.91
N GLY A 2 53.48 -12.95 26.53
CA GLY A 2 52.27 -13.46 25.84
C GLY A 2 50.92 -13.01 26.38
N SER A 3 50.88 -12.03 27.30
CA SER A 3 49.64 -11.62 27.98
C SER A 3 49.04 -10.32 27.41
N THR A 4 49.85 -9.45 26.82
CA THR A 4 49.40 -8.12 26.35
C THR A 4 48.79 -8.13 24.95
N THR A 5 49.13 -9.11 24.11
CA THR A 5 48.64 -9.19 22.72
C THR A 5 47.20 -9.70 22.62
N PHE A 6 46.78 -10.59 23.53
CA PHE A 6 45.41 -11.12 23.57
C PHE A 6 44.39 -10.08 24.04
N ALA A 7 44.77 -9.21 24.99
CA ALA A 7 43.90 -8.16 25.52
C ALA A 7 43.55 -7.09 24.46
N LEU A 8 44.48 -6.79 23.55
CA LEU A 8 44.26 -5.80 22.48
C LEU A 8 43.34 -6.32 21.36
N ILE A 9 43.33 -7.63 21.11
CA ILE A 9 42.44 -8.26 20.11
C ILE A 9 41.00 -8.36 20.63
N LEU A 10 40.80 -8.59 21.94
CA LEU A 10 39.46 -8.60 22.53
C LEU A 10 38.83 -7.19 22.58
N LEU A 11 39.63 -6.14 22.79
CA LEU A 11 39.15 -4.75 22.79
C LEU A 11 38.82 -4.20 21.39
N SER A 12 39.44 -4.72 20.32
CA SER A 12 39.14 -4.32 18.94
C SER A 12 37.87 -4.99 18.38
N LEU A 13 37.51 -6.17 18.89
CA LEU A 13 36.28 -6.87 18.49
C LEU A 13 35.01 -6.29 19.14
N ILE A 14 35.13 -5.58 20.27
CA ILE A 14 33.99 -4.96 20.97
C ILE A 14 33.61 -3.59 20.34
N SER A 15 34.52 -2.94 19.61
CA SER A 15 34.27 -1.61 19.03
C SER A 15 33.49 -1.59 17.70
N CYS A 16 33.22 -2.73 17.07
CA CYS A 16 32.52 -2.76 15.78
C CYS A 16 31.00 -2.93 15.85
N ASN A 17 30.41 -3.16 17.03
CA ASN A 17 28.95 -3.32 17.14
C ASN A 17 28.27 -2.06 17.69
N ARG A 18 28.65 -0.89 17.17
CA ARG A 18 27.69 0.22 17.09
C ARG A 18 26.64 -0.21 16.07
N ASN A 19 25.60 -0.90 16.56
CA ASN A 19 24.30 -0.85 15.90
C ASN A 19 23.93 0.63 15.80
N THR A 20 24.29 1.25 14.68
CA THR A 20 23.65 2.46 14.21
C THR A 20 22.22 2.05 13.95
N PHE A 21 21.39 2.10 14.98
CA PHE A 21 19.96 2.23 14.80
C PHE A 21 19.76 3.58 14.13
N THR A 22 19.88 3.60 12.80
CA THR A 22 19.42 4.71 12.00
C THR A 22 17.94 4.79 12.31
N ALA A 23 17.55 5.80 13.07
CA ALA A 23 16.17 6.24 13.11
C ALA A 23 15.85 6.62 11.66
N ALA A 24 15.29 5.66 10.91
CA ALA A 24 14.67 5.94 9.64
C ALA A 24 13.45 6.81 9.96
N GLY A 25 13.68 8.12 10.06
CA GLY A 25 12.61 9.09 10.10
C GLY A 25 11.74 8.82 8.89
N GLY A 26 10.46 8.53 9.12
CA GLY A 26 9.52 8.38 8.02
C GLY A 26 9.55 9.64 7.16
N LEU A 27 9.47 9.46 5.84
CA LEU A 27 9.33 10.59 4.91
C LEU A 27 8.10 11.40 5.32
N ASP A 28 8.18 12.73 5.20
CA ASP A 28 6.97 13.55 5.32
C ASP A 28 5.98 13.21 4.19
N GLU A 29 4.73 13.63 4.34
CA GLU A 29 3.66 13.27 3.40
C GLU A 29 3.97 13.68 1.94
N GLY A 30 4.60 14.84 1.75
CA GLY A 30 4.97 15.34 0.43
C GLY A 30 6.09 14.51 -0.18
N GLU A 31 7.13 14.19 0.60
CA GLU A 31 8.20 13.29 0.18
C GLU A 31 7.70 11.88 -0.12
N ARG A 32 6.78 11.36 0.70
CA ARG A 32 6.14 10.05 0.52
C ARG A 32 5.37 9.97 -0.81
N LEU A 33 4.60 11.01 -1.13
CA LEU A 33 3.91 11.12 -2.41
C LEU A 33 4.88 11.30 -3.58
N GLY A 34 5.94 12.09 -3.39
CA GLY A 34 7.00 12.27 -4.38
C GLY A 34 7.66 10.94 -4.77
N GLU A 35 8.05 10.14 -3.79
CA GLU A 35 8.61 8.80 -4.01
C GLU A 35 7.59 7.84 -4.66
N TYR A 36 6.31 7.94 -4.28
CA TYR A 36 5.24 7.14 -4.90
C TYR A 36 5.16 7.39 -6.42
N TYR A 37 5.12 8.66 -6.85
CA TYR A 37 5.08 9.02 -8.26
C TYR A 37 6.40 8.76 -8.99
N LYS A 38 7.56 8.96 -8.35
CA LYS A 38 8.88 8.62 -8.93
C LYS A 38 9.01 7.15 -9.29
N ARG A 39 8.33 6.26 -8.56
CA ARG A 39 8.29 4.82 -8.83
C ARG A 39 7.30 4.43 -9.95
N GLY A 40 6.65 5.42 -10.57
CA GLY A 40 5.69 5.19 -11.65
C GLY A 40 4.32 4.70 -11.19
N HIS A 41 4.04 4.75 -9.88
CA HIS A 41 2.72 4.45 -9.36
C HIS A 41 1.75 5.60 -9.63
N THR A 42 0.47 5.26 -9.80
CA THR A 42 -0.60 6.24 -10.00
C THR A 42 -1.67 6.09 -8.94
N TRP A 43 -2.38 7.18 -8.66
CA TRP A 43 -3.56 7.16 -7.81
C TRP A 43 -4.71 7.86 -8.54
N PRO A 44 -5.89 7.22 -8.69
CA PRO A 44 -6.22 5.86 -8.26
C PRO A 44 -5.43 4.76 -9.01
N PRO A 45 -5.49 3.49 -8.56
CA PRO A 45 -4.90 2.37 -9.31
C PRO A 45 -5.49 2.28 -10.72
N LYS A 46 -4.68 1.80 -11.67
CA LYS A 46 -5.09 1.67 -13.07
C LYS A 46 -6.03 0.48 -13.27
N ASP A 47 -6.77 0.50 -14.37
CA ASP A 47 -7.67 -0.57 -14.78
C ASP A 47 -6.96 -1.93 -14.90
N GLU A 48 -5.68 -1.93 -15.27
CA GLU A 48 -4.84 -3.13 -15.37
C GLU A 48 -4.51 -3.75 -14.02
N GLU A 49 -4.53 -2.96 -12.95
CA GLU A 49 -4.21 -3.39 -11.58
C GLU A 49 -5.43 -4.01 -10.88
N PHE A 50 -6.64 -3.84 -11.44
CA PHE A 50 -7.85 -4.40 -10.85
C PHE A 50 -7.92 -5.91 -10.98
N VAL A 51 -8.28 -6.57 -9.89
CA VAL A 51 -8.43 -8.02 -9.78
C VAL A 51 -9.90 -8.33 -9.49
N PRO A 52 -10.59 -9.14 -10.31
CA PRO A 52 -10.09 -9.84 -11.50
C PRO A 52 -9.93 -8.94 -12.75
N PRO A 53 -9.07 -9.31 -13.71
CA PRO A 53 -8.81 -8.53 -14.92
C PRO A 53 -9.91 -8.69 -15.97
N SER A 54 -11.16 -8.37 -15.61
CA SER A 54 -12.32 -8.43 -16.50
C SER A 54 -12.85 -7.04 -16.81
N ASP A 55 -13.34 -6.81 -18.04
CA ASP A 55 -13.88 -5.51 -18.45
C ASP A 55 -15.09 -5.09 -17.61
N GLY A 56 -15.99 -6.03 -17.30
CA GLY A 56 -17.14 -5.78 -16.44
C GLY A 56 -16.73 -5.28 -15.05
N TRP A 57 -15.70 -5.89 -14.46
CA TRP A 57 -15.17 -5.45 -13.16
C TRP A 57 -14.54 -4.06 -13.23
N ARG A 58 -13.72 -3.80 -14.25
CA ARG A 58 -13.11 -2.49 -14.50
C ARG A 58 -14.16 -1.40 -14.61
N ARG A 59 -15.24 -1.64 -15.36
CA ARG A 59 -16.35 -0.71 -15.51
C ARG A 59 -17.05 -0.40 -14.17
N ILE A 60 -17.27 -1.41 -13.33
CA ILE A 60 -17.89 -1.22 -12.00
C ILE A 60 -16.95 -0.43 -11.09
N MET A 61 -15.66 -0.77 -11.03
CA MET A 61 -14.68 -0.05 -10.20
C MET A 61 -14.51 1.40 -10.66
N ARG A 62 -14.39 1.67 -11.97
CA ARG A 62 -14.37 3.05 -12.51
C ARG A 62 -15.57 3.87 -12.06
N ARG A 63 -16.78 3.27 -12.14
CA ARG A 63 -18.01 3.94 -11.68
C ARG A 63 -17.96 4.26 -10.18
N ARG A 64 -17.50 3.32 -9.35
CA ARG A 64 -17.38 3.52 -7.90
C ARG A 64 -16.37 4.61 -7.55
N LEU A 65 -15.18 4.58 -8.15
CA LEU A 65 -14.16 5.62 -7.93
C LEU A 65 -14.67 7.01 -8.35
N ALA A 66 -15.43 7.10 -9.44
CA ALA A 66 -16.08 8.34 -9.86
C ALA A 66 -17.17 8.83 -8.90
N GLN A 67 -17.88 7.90 -8.21
CA GLN A 67 -18.85 8.23 -7.16
C GLN A 67 -18.15 8.73 -5.90
N VAL A 68 -17.10 8.02 -5.44
CA VAL A 68 -16.32 8.39 -4.25
C VAL A 68 -15.74 9.79 -4.38
N ARG A 69 -15.22 10.16 -5.57
CA ARG A 69 -14.67 11.50 -5.83
C ARG A 69 -15.69 12.65 -5.66
N ARG A 70 -16.98 12.35 -5.69
CA ARG A 70 -18.06 13.36 -5.55
C ARG A 70 -18.57 13.49 -4.11
N ILE A 71 -18.05 12.70 -3.18
CA ILE A 71 -18.41 12.81 -1.76
C ILE A 71 -17.79 14.11 -1.22
N GLU A 72 -18.61 14.97 -0.64
CA GLU A 72 -18.17 16.27 -0.12
C GLU A 72 -17.46 16.14 1.23
N ASP A 73 -17.97 15.27 2.10
CA ASP A 73 -17.35 14.99 3.39
C ASP A 73 -16.02 14.24 3.21
N SER A 74 -14.96 14.76 3.81
CA SER A 74 -13.61 14.22 3.64
C SER A 74 -13.42 12.87 4.33
N GLY A 75 -14.10 12.64 5.46
CA GLY A 75 -14.07 11.37 6.18
C GLY A 75 -14.79 10.26 5.40
N ASP A 76 -15.99 10.55 4.90
CA ASP A 76 -16.75 9.62 4.07
C ASP A 76 -16.06 9.36 2.73
N MET A 77 -15.45 10.39 2.13
CA MET A 77 -14.66 10.22 0.92
C MET A 77 -13.46 9.30 1.17
N TYR A 78 -12.74 9.50 2.27
CA TYR A 78 -11.62 8.63 2.66
C TYR A 78 -12.09 7.18 2.84
N ASN A 79 -13.17 6.97 3.59
CA ASN A 79 -13.75 5.64 3.80
C ASN A 79 -14.17 4.99 2.47
N GLY A 80 -14.76 5.78 1.57
CA GLY A 80 -15.13 5.36 0.23
C GLY A 80 -13.94 4.93 -0.62
N TRP A 81 -12.83 5.67 -0.57
CA TRP A 81 -11.59 5.31 -1.28
C TRP A 81 -11.01 4.00 -0.76
N VAL A 82 -10.87 3.88 0.56
CA VAL A 82 -10.34 2.66 1.20
C VAL A 82 -11.17 1.44 0.84
N ALA A 83 -12.49 1.53 1.00
CA ALA A 83 -13.40 0.42 0.69
C ALA A 83 -13.35 0.03 -0.79
N THR A 84 -13.35 1.02 -1.69
CA THR A 84 -13.37 0.77 -3.14
C THR A 84 -12.05 0.20 -3.63
N VAL A 85 -10.92 0.76 -3.21
CA VAL A 85 -9.59 0.28 -3.62
C VAL A 85 -9.29 -1.10 -3.01
N HIS A 86 -9.66 -1.33 -1.75
CA HIS A 86 -9.56 -2.66 -1.17
C HIS A 86 -10.33 -3.67 -2.01
N CYS A 87 -11.60 -3.39 -2.32
CA CYS A 87 -12.42 -4.26 -3.16
C CYS A 87 -11.80 -4.48 -4.55
N ALA A 88 -11.31 -3.42 -5.20
CA ALA A 88 -10.74 -3.48 -6.55
C ALA A 88 -9.48 -4.35 -6.65
N LEU A 89 -8.69 -4.44 -5.57
CA LEU A 89 -7.39 -5.12 -5.57
C LEU A 89 -7.40 -6.50 -4.90
N THR A 90 -8.26 -6.73 -3.89
CA THR A 90 -8.23 -7.96 -3.09
C THR A 90 -9.44 -8.87 -3.34
N ALA A 91 -10.60 -8.31 -3.65
CA ALA A 91 -11.83 -9.08 -3.74
C ALA A 91 -11.91 -9.80 -5.09
N ARG A 92 -11.48 -11.06 -5.11
CA ARG A 92 -11.77 -11.95 -6.23
C ARG A 92 -13.29 -12.08 -6.34
N ASN A 93 -13.84 -11.59 -7.45
CA ASN A 93 -15.23 -11.80 -7.79
C ASN A 93 -15.55 -13.30 -7.68
N PHE A 94 -16.31 -13.70 -6.67
CA PHE A 94 -16.53 -15.11 -6.33
C PHE A 94 -17.64 -15.77 -7.17
N THR A 95 -18.23 -15.05 -8.13
CA THR A 95 -19.35 -15.56 -8.94
C THR A 95 -19.16 -15.30 -10.43
N GLU A 96 -19.58 -16.28 -11.22
CA GLU A 96 -19.64 -16.26 -12.70
C GLU A 96 -20.39 -15.03 -13.25
N TYR A 97 -21.29 -14.43 -12.45
CA TYR A 97 -22.09 -13.25 -12.81
C TYR A 97 -21.82 -12.00 -11.95
N GLY A 98 -20.76 -11.99 -11.14
CA GLY A 98 -20.28 -10.89 -10.29
C GLY A 98 -21.26 -9.82 -9.82
N TRP A 99 -21.71 -9.88 -8.56
CA TRP A 99 -22.64 -8.92 -7.92
C TRP A 99 -23.97 -8.68 -8.68
N ALA A 100 -24.17 -9.19 -9.90
CA ALA A 100 -25.41 -9.04 -10.67
C ALA A 100 -26.61 -9.78 -10.05
N VAL A 101 -26.39 -10.50 -8.94
CA VAL A 101 -27.43 -11.23 -8.20
C VAL A 101 -27.79 -10.58 -6.86
N THR A 102 -27.19 -9.45 -6.46
CA THR A 102 -27.77 -8.62 -5.39
C THR A 102 -28.96 -7.83 -5.93
N ARG A 103 -29.96 -8.51 -6.52
CA ARG A 103 -31.33 -8.05 -6.32
C ARG A 103 -31.59 -8.25 -4.83
N ALA A 104 -32.08 -7.22 -4.15
CA ALA A 104 -32.67 -7.43 -2.83
C ALA A 104 -33.73 -8.54 -2.96
N PRO A 105 -33.76 -9.54 -2.06
CA PRO A 105 -34.88 -10.46 -2.02
C PRO A 105 -36.18 -9.64 -1.87
N GLN A 106 -37.24 -10.06 -2.58
CA GLN A 106 -38.60 -9.59 -2.32
C GLN A 106 -39.06 -10.06 -0.95
#